data_AF-A0A5A7NYP6-F1
#
_entry.id   AF-A0A5A7NYP6-F1
#
_cell.length_a   1.000
_cell.length_b   1.000
_cell.length_c   1.000
_cell.angle_alpha   90.00
_cell.angle_beta   90.00
_cell.angle_gamma   90.00
#
_symmetry.space_group_name_H-M   'P 1'
#
loop_
_entity.id
_entity.type
_entity.pdbx_description
1 polymer ?
#
loop_
_entity_poly.entity_id
_entity_poly.type
_entity_poly.pdbx_seq_one_letter_code
_entity_poly.pdbx_strand_id
1 'polypeptide(L)'
;MASVGGIAAGSNLALTCSSSSKNCSPLSTHRSNFQSFARISTQFSFLGIKRSKIDGFRGLKSVQTDVFITSDDEAEMGEGFFAAIEELERMAREPSDVLEEMNEKLSARELQLVLVYFAQEGRDSWCALEVFEWLKKENRVDKETMELMVSIMCAWAKKLIEGKNKVEEVVNLLVDMDCVGLKAGFSMVEKVISLYWEAEEKNQAILFVEEVLRRGIIVQDGDRDGNKGGPVGYLAWKMMEDGNFSDAAKLVINLRESGLKPEPYSYLIAMTAIVKELNEFAKALRRLKAFSARPGPIIELDPDSLPLIETYQETLLTNGLLLSNWAINDGGPPLLGPAHERLLAMYVCAGRGPEAEQQLWEMKLAEREVGRDLHDIVLAICASQDESGPVGRLLARLELAGPYGRRKTLTWLLRGYIKGGHFGKAAETVIGMLDSGLCPEYVDRVAVVRGLSGRVGGERGDADAYVALCKRLSDAGLVSPIMVYLNVRRLGLWVVQML
;
A
#
# COMPACT_ATOMS: atom_id res chain seq x y z
N MET A 1 -34.86 0.61 -37.87
CA MET A 1 -34.05 -0.59 -38.17
C MET A 1 -33.27 -0.92 -36.90
N ALA A 2 -33.87 -1.74 -36.03
CA ALA A 2 -33.49 -3.13 -35.70
C ALA A 2 -32.15 -3.19 -34.93
N SER A 3 -32.15 -3.33 -33.59
CA SER A 3 -32.23 -4.60 -32.80
C SER A 3 -30.86 -5.31 -32.77
N VAL A 4 -30.22 -5.68 -31.65
CA VAL A 4 -30.51 -6.68 -30.58
C VAL A 4 -29.45 -6.45 -29.45
N GLY A 5 -29.75 -6.34 -28.14
CA GLY A 5 -29.82 -7.42 -27.10
C GLY A 5 -28.41 -7.92 -26.65
N GLY A 6 -28.01 -8.17 -25.39
CA GLY A 6 -28.63 -8.20 -24.05
C GLY A 6 -27.64 -8.79 -23.00
N ILE A 7 -27.89 -8.45 -21.71
CA ILE A 7 -27.76 -9.19 -20.41
C ILE A 7 -26.68 -10.29 -20.19
N ALA A 8 -25.95 -10.17 -19.05
CA ALA A 8 -25.65 -11.18 -17.98
C ALA A 8 -24.22 -10.96 -17.39
N ALA A 9 -23.99 -10.67 -16.10
CA ALA A 9 -24.23 -11.43 -14.86
C ALA A 9 -23.37 -12.71 -14.72
N GLY A 10 -22.62 -12.82 -13.60
CA GLY A 10 -22.21 -14.11 -13.04
C GLY A 10 -20.72 -14.29 -12.70
N SER A 11 -20.40 -14.17 -11.41
CA SER A 11 -19.63 -15.11 -10.58
C SER A 11 -18.27 -15.66 -11.07
N ASN A 12 -17.23 -15.55 -10.23
CA ASN A 12 -16.78 -16.69 -9.42
C ASN A 12 -15.57 -16.36 -8.53
N LEU A 13 -15.81 -16.40 -7.23
CA LEU A 13 -14.87 -16.67 -6.15
C LEU A 13 -14.96 -18.18 -5.88
N ALA A 14 -13.83 -18.89 -5.95
CA ALA A 14 -13.69 -20.22 -5.38
C ALA A 14 -12.30 -20.33 -4.76
N LEU A 15 -12.25 -20.47 -3.42
CA LEU A 15 -11.10 -20.97 -2.69
C LEU A 15 -11.49 -22.33 -2.11
N THR A 16 -10.64 -23.31 -2.40
CA THR A 16 -10.58 -24.63 -1.82
C THR A 16 -10.13 -24.56 -0.36
N CYS A 17 -10.76 -25.35 0.52
CA CYS A 17 -10.03 -26.06 1.57
C CYS A 17 -10.88 -27.21 2.15
N SER A 18 -10.24 -28.36 2.19
CA SER A 18 -10.70 -29.69 2.58
C SER A 18 -11.04 -29.82 4.07
N SER A 19 -12.14 -30.52 4.33
CA SER A 19 -12.58 -30.99 5.65
C SER A 19 -11.89 -32.28 6.07
N SER A 20 -11.63 -32.42 7.37
CA SER A 20 -11.47 -33.71 8.05
C SER A 20 -12.46 -33.76 9.22
N SER A 21 -13.45 -34.64 9.10
CA SER A 21 -14.51 -34.91 10.08
C SER A 21 -14.37 -36.33 10.63
N LYS A 22 -14.61 -36.52 11.94
CA LYS A 22 -15.27 -37.71 12.51
C LYS A 22 -16.18 -37.19 13.64
N ASN A 23 -17.47 -37.03 13.39
CA ASN A 23 -18.57 -38.00 13.51
C ASN A 23 -18.85 -38.44 14.95
N CYS A 24 -19.91 -37.88 15.53
CA CYS A 24 -21.05 -38.63 16.05
C CYS A 24 -22.31 -37.74 15.99
N SER A 25 -23.40 -38.31 15.49
CA SER A 25 -24.74 -37.76 15.27
C SER A 25 -25.75 -38.88 15.64
N PRO A 26 -27.09 -38.73 15.53
CA PRO A 26 -27.96 -37.55 15.49
C PRO A 26 -29.23 -37.71 16.39
N LEU A 27 -30.02 -36.63 16.54
CA LEU A 27 -31.49 -36.68 16.46
C LEU A 27 -32.03 -35.30 16.02
N SER A 28 -32.88 -35.34 14.99
CA SER A 28 -33.38 -34.27 14.12
C SER A 28 -34.55 -33.46 14.73
N THR A 29 -34.75 -32.17 14.46
CA THR A 29 -35.32 -31.67 13.20
C THR A 29 -35.32 -30.12 13.14
N HIS A 30 -35.35 -29.62 11.89
CA HIS A 30 -35.56 -28.25 11.41
C HIS A 30 -34.38 -27.25 11.36
N ARG A 31 -33.66 -27.39 10.24
CA ARG A 31 -32.75 -26.44 9.59
C ARG A 31 -33.44 -25.12 9.23
N SER A 32 -32.86 -24.02 9.68
CA SER A 32 -32.82 -22.75 8.94
C SER A 32 -31.34 -22.34 8.80
N ASN A 33 -30.92 -22.07 7.57
CA ASN A 33 -29.53 -21.87 7.16
C ASN A 33 -28.87 -20.69 7.89
N PHE A 34 -27.89 -20.98 8.75
CA PHE A 34 -26.97 -19.99 9.30
C PHE A 34 -25.83 -19.75 8.30
N GLN A 35 -25.91 -18.63 7.57
CA GLN A 35 -24.73 -18.01 6.96
C GLN A 35 -24.01 -17.20 8.03
N SER A 36 -22.84 -17.66 8.45
CA SER A 36 -21.92 -16.91 9.29
C SER A 36 -21.27 -15.80 8.44
N PHE A 37 -21.74 -14.56 8.63
CA PHE A 37 -21.08 -13.39 8.03
C PHE A 37 -19.90 -12.95 8.90
N ALA A 38 -18.74 -13.51 8.58
CA ALA A 38 -17.49 -12.75 8.67
C ALA A 38 -17.53 -11.66 7.58
N ARG A 39 -17.12 -10.43 7.93
CA ARG A 39 -16.40 -9.44 7.08
C ARG A 39 -16.67 -8.00 7.55
N ILE A 40 -15.62 -7.34 8.04
CA ILE A 40 -15.21 -6.01 7.55
C ILE A 40 -13.67 -6.04 7.52
N SER A 41 -13.13 -6.62 6.45
CA SER A 41 -11.83 -6.23 5.93
C SER A 41 -12.14 -5.18 4.87
N THR A 42 -12.05 -3.91 5.23
CA THR A 42 -12.01 -2.84 4.23
C THR A 42 -10.65 -2.91 3.55
N GLN A 43 -10.59 -3.66 2.44
CA GLN A 43 -9.62 -3.36 1.39
C GLN A 43 -9.93 -1.93 0.93
N PHE A 44 -9.02 -1.01 1.22
CA PHE A 44 -8.93 0.23 0.45
C PHE A 44 -8.53 -0.17 -0.97
N SER A 45 -9.51 -0.29 -1.86
CA SER A 45 -9.29 -0.30 -3.30
C SER A 45 -8.93 1.11 -3.72
N PHE A 46 -7.66 1.50 -3.51
CA PHE A 46 -7.11 2.58 -4.29
C PHE A 46 -6.94 2.07 -5.72
N LEU A 47 -7.46 2.88 -6.65
CA LEU A 47 -7.30 2.80 -8.09
C LEU A 47 -6.23 1.79 -8.48
N GLY A 48 -6.71 0.60 -8.86
CA GLY A 48 -5.95 -0.19 -9.81
C GLY A 48 -5.74 0.72 -11.01
N ILE A 49 -4.54 1.30 -11.10
CA ILE A 49 -3.86 1.41 -12.39
C ILE A 49 -4.15 0.06 -13.01
N LYS A 50 -4.93 0.08 -14.09
CA LYS A 50 -5.28 -1.11 -14.84
C LYS A 50 -4.04 -2.00 -14.84
N ARG A 51 -4.23 -3.30 -14.61
CA ARG A 51 -3.38 -4.27 -15.29
C ARG A 51 -3.39 -3.86 -16.76
N SER A 52 -2.51 -2.95 -17.18
CA SER A 52 -1.83 -3.15 -18.44
C SER A 52 -1.20 -4.51 -18.21
N LYS A 53 -1.84 -5.51 -18.81
CA LYS A 53 -1.11 -6.63 -19.33
C LYS A 53 0.18 -6.05 -19.91
N ILE A 54 1.27 -6.17 -19.15
CA ILE A 54 2.55 -6.43 -19.76
C ILE A 54 2.42 -7.90 -20.21
N ASP A 55 1.54 -8.12 -21.20
CA ASP A 55 1.60 -9.30 -22.05
C ASP A 55 2.77 -8.99 -22.96
N GLY A 56 3.88 -9.59 -22.61
CA GLY A 56 5.16 -9.34 -23.24
C GLY A 56 6.24 -9.30 -22.19
N PHE A 57 6.38 -10.37 -21.41
CA PHE A 57 7.65 -11.06 -21.21
C PHE A 57 7.30 -12.39 -20.54
N ARG A 58 6.93 -13.33 -21.42
CA ARG A 58 7.05 -14.78 -21.19
C ARG A 58 8.29 -14.98 -20.32
N GLY A 59 8.11 -15.61 -19.16
CA GLY A 59 9.17 -15.80 -18.18
C GLY A 59 10.48 -16.07 -18.90
N LEU A 60 11.44 -15.15 -18.72
CA LEU A 60 12.82 -15.45 -19.00
C LEU A 60 13.13 -16.60 -18.05
N LYS A 61 12.94 -17.82 -18.56
CA LYS A 61 13.72 -18.96 -18.13
C LYS A 61 15.10 -18.39 -17.91
N SER A 62 15.60 -18.53 -16.68
CA SER A 62 17.00 -18.39 -16.36
C SER A 62 17.81 -18.85 -17.56
N VAL A 63 18.30 -17.89 -18.36
CA VAL A 63 19.40 -18.18 -19.25
C VAL A 63 20.54 -18.29 -18.26
N GLN A 64 20.70 -19.51 -17.75
CA GLN A 64 21.99 -19.93 -17.25
C GLN A 64 22.98 -19.47 -18.30
N THR A 65 23.90 -18.60 -17.90
CA THR A 65 25.09 -18.24 -18.68
C THR A 65 26.02 -19.44 -18.89
N ASP A 66 25.53 -20.67 -18.71
CA ASP A 66 26.14 -21.95 -19.10
C ASP A 66 25.58 -22.50 -20.43
N VAL A 67 24.61 -21.81 -21.06
CA VAL A 67 24.14 -22.21 -22.40
C VAL A 67 25.04 -21.58 -23.44
N PHE A 68 26.06 -22.33 -23.84
CA PHE A 68 26.71 -22.21 -25.14
C PHE A 68 25.65 -21.89 -26.20
N ILE A 69 25.75 -20.72 -26.84
CA ILE A 69 25.00 -20.42 -28.06
C ILE A 69 25.63 -21.28 -29.17
N THR A 70 25.32 -22.58 -29.17
CA THR A 70 25.43 -23.46 -30.32
C THR A 70 24.02 -23.83 -30.74
N SER A 71 23.22 -22.83 -31.13
CA SER A 71 21.97 -23.09 -31.85
C SER A 71 22.29 -23.10 -33.34
N ASP A 72 22.62 -24.27 -33.85
CA ASP A 72 22.29 -24.88 -35.16
C ASP A 72 22.12 -24.03 -36.44
N ASP A 73 22.62 -22.80 -36.49
CA ASP A 73 22.88 -22.04 -37.70
C ASP A 73 24.37 -21.66 -37.68
N GLU A 74 25.24 -22.61 -38.03
CA GLU A 74 26.63 -22.36 -38.37
C GLU A 74 26.70 -21.49 -39.64
N ALA A 75 26.38 -20.21 -39.52
CA ALA A 75 27.08 -19.23 -40.34
C ALA A 75 28.52 -19.24 -39.82
N GLU A 76 29.40 -19.92 -40.56
CA GLU A 76 30.85 -19.93 -40.36
C GLU A 76 31.31 -18.55 -39.87
N MET A 77 31.76 -18.48 -38.60
CA MET A 77 32.32 -17.24 -38.04
C MET A 77 33.45 -16.80 -38.97
N GLY A 78 33.33 -15.61 -39.56
CA GLY A 78 34.28 -15.16 -40.58
C GLY A 78 35.68 -14.99 -39.98
N GLU A 79 36.72 -15.14 -40.80
CA GLU A 79 38.11 -14.83 -40.40
C GLU A 79 38.23 -13.40 -39.82
N GLY A 80 37.37 -12.48 -40.27
CA GLY A 80 37.27 -11.12 -39.74
C GLY A 80 36.91 -11.05 -38.26
N PHE A 81 36.06 -11.95 -37.75
CA PHE A 81 35.68 -12.00 -36.33
C PHE A 81 36.88 -12.37 -35.44
N PHE A 82 37.61 -13.42 -35.81
CA PHE A 82 38.79 -13.85 -35.07
C PHE A 82 39.92 -12.81 -35.14
N ALA A 83 40.13 -12.19 -36.30
CA ALA A 83 41.11 -11.12 -36.47
C ALA A 83 40.77 -9.88 -35.61
N ALA A 84 39.48 -9.52 -35.52
CA ALA A 84 39.05 -8.42 -34.66
C ALA A 84 39.29 -8.73 -33.17
N ILE A 85 38.99 -9.95 -32.71
CA ILE A 85 39.28 -10.36 -31.33
C ILE A 85 40.78 -10.32 -31.04
N GLU A 86 41.60 -10.89 -31.92
CA GLU A 86 43.06 -10.95 -31.73
C GLU A 86 43.68 -9.55 -31.63
N GLU A 87 43.31 -8.62 -32.51
CA GLU A 87 43.81 -7.25 -32.47
C GLU A 87 43.30 -6.47 -31.24
N LEU A 88 42.04 -6.66 -30.85
CA LEU A 88 41.48 -6.03 -29.66
C LEU A 88 42.11 -6.57 -28.36
N GLU A 89 42.40 -7.87 -28.28
CA GLU A 89 43.12 -8.46 -27.13
C GLU A 89 44.57 -7.98 -27.04
N ARG A 90 45.20 -7.63 -28.18
CA ARG A 90 46.59 -7.17 -28.21
C ARG A 90 46.79 -5.81 -27.55
N MET A 91 45.73 -5.01 -27.41
CA MET A 91 45.70 -3.67 -26.77
C MET A 91 46.81 -2.72 -27.24
N ALA A 92 47.23 -2.84 -28.50
CA ALA A 92 48.31 -2.02 -29.05
C ALA A 92 47.83 -0.75 -29.75
N ARG A 93 46.52 -0.64 -29.99
CA ARG A 93 45.81 0.47 -30.65
C ARG A 93 44.50 0.71 -29.90
N GLU A 94 43.89 1.88 -30.10
CA GLU A 94 42.56 2.15 -29.55
C GLU A 94 41.51 1.23 -30.21
N PRO A 95 40.59 0.64 -29.43
CA PRO A 95 39.53 -0.25 -29.97
C PRO A 95 38.69 0.37 -31.08
N SER A 96 38.45 1.68 -31.04
CA SER A 96 37.80 2.45 -32.11
C SER A 96 38.51 2.30 -33.47
N ASP A 97 39.83 2.43 -33.50
CA ASP A 97 40.64 2.35 -34.72
C ASP A 97 40.59 0.94 -35.33
N VAL A 98 40.63 -0.08 -34.48
CA VAL A 98 40.55 -1.49 -34.89
C VAL A 98 39.16 -1.79 -35.47
N LEU A 99 38.11 -1.30 -34.81
CA LEU A 99 36.73 -1.50 -35.25
C LEU A 99 36.41 -0.74 -36.55
N GLU A 100 36.97 0.45 -36.75
CA GLU A 100 36.81 1.21 -38.00
C GLU A 100 37.41 0.47 -39.20
N GLU A 101 38.60 -0.12 -39.04
CA GLU A 101 39.26 -0.94 -40.07
C GLU A 101 38.50 -2.25 -40.36
N MET A 102 37.88 -2.82 -39.33
CA MET A 102 37.12 -4.07 -39.41
C MET A 102 35.64 -3.85 -39.81
N ASN A 103 35.17 -2.61 -39.92
CA ASN A 103 33.74 -2.27 -40.07
C ASN A 103 33.09 -2.92 -41.30
N GLU A 104 33.81 -2.92 -42.44
CA GLU A 104 33.33 -3.53 -43.70
C GLU A 104 33.39 -5.07 -43.69
N LYS A 105 34.17 -5.65 -42.76
CA LYS A 105 34.41 -7.10 -42.66
C LYS A 105 33.50 -7.80 -41.66
N LEU A 106 32.89 -7.06 -40.73
CA LEU A 106 32.08 -7.61 -39.64
C LEU A 106 30.58 -7.39 -39.86
N SER A 107 29.82 -8.48 -39.85
CA SER A 107 28.37 -8.46 -39.78
C SER A 107 27.88 -7.92 -38.43
N ALA A 108 26.61 -7.48 -38.37
CA ALA A 108 25.99 -7.04 -37.11
C ALA A 108 26.00 -8.15 -36.04
N ARG A 109 25.86 -9.41 -36.47
CA ARG A 109 25.90 -10.57 -35.57
C ARG A 109 27.30 -10.81 -35.00
N GLU A 110 28.34 -10.69 -35.83
CA GLU A 110 29.73 -10.82 -35.37
C GLU A 110 30.10 -9.71 -34.39
N LEU A 111 29.61 -8.48 -34.60
CA LEU A 111 29.82 -7.39 -33.64
C LEU A 111 29.13 -7.63 -32.29
N GLN A 112 27.92 -8.19 -32.29
CA GLN A 112 27.28 -8.64 -31.05
C GLN A 112 28.10 -9.74 -30.36
N LEU A 113 28.69 -10.66 -31.12
CA LEU A 113 29.56 -11.70 -30.59
C LEU A 113 30.87 -11.15 -30.02
N VAL A 114 31.47 -10.12 -30.65
CA VAL A 114 32.65 -9.43 -30.12
C VAL A 114 32.31 -8.79 -28.77
N LEU A 115 31.15 -8.15 -28.67
CA LEU A 115 30.68 -7.54 -27.42
C LEU A 115 30.44 -8.59 -26.33
N VAL A 116 29.83 -9.73 -26.65
CA VAL A 116 29.66 -10.85 -25.71
C VAL A 116 31.00 -11.43 -25.29
N TYR A 117 31.97 -11.54 -26.22
CA TYR A 117 33.29 -12.10 -25.97
C TYR A 117 34.05 -11.29 -24.90
N PHE A 118 34.16 -9.98 -25.09
CA PHE A 118 34.84 -9.11 -24.12
C PHE A 118 34.07 -8.94 -22.81
N ALA A 119 32.78 -9.31 -22.79
CA ALA A 119 31.97 -9.30 -21.58
C ALA A 119 32.09 -10.54 -20.68
N GLN A 120 32.81 -11.56 -21.12
CA GLN A 120 33.03 -12.79 -20.34
C GLN A 120 33.97 -12.57 -19.15
N GLU A 121 33.91 -13.50 -18.18
CA GLU A 121 34.76 -13.47 -17.00
C GLU A 121 36.26 -13.54 -17.34
N GLY A 122 37.06 -12.71 -16.68
CA GLY A 122 38.51 -12.65 -16.87
C GLY A 122 38.95 -11.84 -18.11
N ARG A 123 38.01 -11.20 -18.80
CA ARG A 123 38.28 -10.30 -19.93
C ARG A 123 38.06 -8.83 -19.54
N ASP A 124 38.57 -7.93 -20.35
CA ASP A 124 38.48 -6.50 -20.08
C ASP A 124 37.06 -5.97 -20.34
N SER A 125 36.30 -5.75 -19.25
CA SER A 125 34.97 -5.16 -19.30
C SER A 125 34.96 -3.74 -19.89
N TRP A 126 36.09 -3.03 -19.84
CA TRP A 126 36.24 -1.72 -20.45
C TRP A 126 36.24 -1.81 -21.98
N CYS A 127 36.95 -2.78 -22.55
CA CYS A 127 36.91 -3.04 -24.00
C CYS A 127 35.48 -3.34 -24.50
N ALA A 128 34.67 -4.09 -23.73
CA ALA A 128 33.27 -4.32 -24.09
C ALA A 128 32.42 -3.03 -24.11
N LEU A 129 32.68 -2.09 -23.17
CA LEU A 129 32.03 -0.78 -23.14
C LEU A 129 32.47 0.09 -24.33
N GLU A 130 33.75 0.08 -24.70
CA GLU A 130 34.25 0.82 -25.87
C GLU A 130 33.72 0.28 -27.20
N VAL A 131 33.66 -1.04 -27.35
CA VAL A 131 33.02 -1.69 -28.52
C VAL A 131 31.57 -1.23 -28.62
N PHE A 132 30.85 -1.18 -27.50
CA PHE A 132 29.47 -0.70 -27.47
C PHE A 132 29.36 0.80 -27.83
N GLU A 133 30.23 1.65 -27.30
CA GLU A 133 30.27 3.07 -27.63
C GLU A 133 30.50 3.31 -29.12
N TRP A 134 31.44 2.58 -29.71
CA TRP A 134 31.73 2.64 -31.15
C TRP A 134 30.52 2.20 -31.98
N LEU A 135 29.89 1.07 -31.63
CA LEU A 135 28.66 0.61 -32.29
C LEU A 135 27.56 1.67 -32.28
N LYS A 136 27.47 2.41 -31.17
CA LYS A 136 26.50 3.49 -31.01
C LYS A 136 26.83 4.69 -31.90
N LYS A 137 28.09 5.09 -32.00
CA LYS A 137 28.57 6.17 -32.89
C LYS A 137 28.27 5.85 -34.35
N GLU A 138 28.47 4.60 -34.76
CA GLU A 138 28.19 4.10 -36.11
C GLU A 138 26.69 3.80 -36.36
N ASN A 139 25.81 4.10 -35.40
CA ASN A 139 24.37 3.84 -35.49
C ASN A 139 24.04 2.37 -35.81
N ARG A 140 24.86 1.43 -35.32
CA ARG A 140 24.70 -0.03 -35.47
C ARG A 140 24.05 -0.68 -34.24
N VAL A 141 23.63 0.09 -33.26
CA VAL A 141 22.94 -0.39 -32.06
C VAL A 141 21.44 -0.46 -32.33
N ASP A 142 20.94 -1.68 -32.51
CA ASP A 142 19.52 -1.98 -32.55
C ASP A 142 18.95 -2.27 -31.15
N LYS A 143 17.63 -2.53 -31.07
CA LYS A 143 16.96 -2.82 -29.81
C LYS A 143 17.51 -4.09 -29.13
N GLU A 144 17.86 -5.11 -29.91
CA GLU A 144 18.41 -6.36 -29.39
C GLU A 144 19.80 -6.17 -28.78
N THR A 145 20.66 -5.37 -29.43
CA THR A 145 21.99 -5.02 -28.94
C THR A 145 21.91 -4.19 -27.66
N MET A 146 20.93 -3.27 -27.54
CA MET A 146 20.65 -2.57 -26.28
C MET A 146 20.24 -3.52 -25.16
N GLU A 147 19.32 -4.46 -25.43
CA GLU A 147 18.84 -5.44 -24.44
C GLU A 147 19.97 -6.39 -24.01
N LEU A 148 20.81 -6.83 -24.95
CA LEU A 148 22.00 -7.63 -24.69
C LEU A 148 22.97 -6.90 -23.77
N MET A 149 23.25 -5.63 -24.06
CA MET A 149 24.15 -4.83 -23.24
C MET A 149 23.61 -4.63 -21.82
N VAL A 150 22.31 -4.37 -21.68
CA VAL A 150 21.65 -4.31 -20.35
C VAL A 150 21.78 -5.66 -19.60
N SER A 151 21.67 -6.79 -20.29
CA SER A 151 21.83 -8.12 -19.68
C SER A 151 23.27 -8.37 -19.20
N ILE A 152 24.27 -8.02 -20.00
CA ILE A 152 25.69 -8.10 -19.65
C ILE A 152 25.97 -7.27 -18.40
N MET A 153 25.44 -6.06 -18.35
CA MET A 153 25.63 -5.14 -17.23
C MET A 153 25.00 -5.66 -15.94
N CYS A 154 23.79 -6.22 -16.01
CA CYS A 154 23.18 -6.89 -14.87
C CYS A 154 24.01 -8.09 -14.40
N ALA A 155 24.62 -8.84 -15.31
CA ALA A 155 25.51 -9.95 -14.96
C ALA A 155 26.79 -9.47 -14.26
N TRP A 156 27.43 -8.39 -14.75
CA TRP A 156 28.58 -7.80 -14.08
C TRP A 156 28.24 -7.23 -12.70
N ALA A 157 27.14 -6.48 -12.58
CA ALA A 157 26.68 -5.96 -11.29
C ALA A 157 26.38 -7.09 -10.30
N LYS A 158 25.69 -8.15 -10.75
CA LYS A 158 25.42 -9.34 -9.94
C LYS A 158 26.70 -9.99 -9.44
N LYS A 159 27.71 -10.15 -10.30
CA LYS A 159 29.02 -10.71 -9.92
C LYS A 159 29.75 -9.84 -8.91
N LEU A 160 29.72 -8.51 -9.07
CA LEU A 160 30.31 -7.60 -8.09
C LEU A 160 29.66 -7.76 -6.71
N ILE A 161 28.33 -7.89 -6.67
CA ILE A 161 27.55 -8.09 -5.45
C ILE A 161 27.86 -9.45 -4.81
N GLU A 162 27.80 -10.54 -5.58
CA GLU A 162 28.10 -11.89 -5.11
C GLU A 162 29.55 -12.04 -4.65
N GLY A 163 30.47 -11.35 -5.31
CA GLY A 163 31.88 -11.23 -4.94
C GLY A 163 32.14 -10.36 -3.71
N LYS A 164 31.11 -9.78 -3.10
CA LYS A 164 31.19 -8.88 -1.92
C LYS A 164 32.12 -7.69 -2.13
N ASN A 165 32.15 -7.18 -3.36
CA ASN A 165 32.92 -6.00 -3.71
C ASN A 165 32.30 -4.74 -3.06
N LYS A 166 33.06 -3.65 -3.03
CA LYS A 166 32.58 -2.40 -2.44
C LYS A 166 31.42 -1.85 -3.26
N VAL A 167 30.45 -1.24 -2.59
CA VAL A 167 29.33 -0.52 -3.23
C VAL A 167 29.82 0.51 -4.24
N GLU A 168 30.92 1.20 -3.94
CA GLU A 168 31.56 2.17 -4.84
C GLU A 168 31.93 1.57 -6.21
N GLU A 169 32.32 0.30 -6.26
CA GLU A 169 32.69 -0.38 -7.52
C GLU A 169 31.46 -0.66 -8.38
N VAL A 170 30.34 -1.05 -7.76
CA VAL A 170 29.05 -1.22 -8.46
C VAL A 170 28.53 0.12 -8.97
N VAL A 171 28.74 1.20 -8.21
CA VAL A 171 28.37 2.55 -8.63
C VAL A 171 29.29 3.06 -9.75
N ASN A 172 30.61 2.82 -9.67
CA ASN A 172 31.56 3.15 -10.75
C ASN A 172 31.13 2.48 -12.06
N LEU A 173 30.74 1.20 -12.00
CA LEU A 173 30.23 0.49 -13.16
C LEU A 173 29.03 1.20 -13.81
N LEU A 174 28.08 1.70 -13.01
CA LEU A 174 26.94 2.46 -13.52
C LEU A 174 27.34 3.81 -14.13
N VAL A 175 28.39 4.44 -13.61
CA VAL A 175 28.94 5.68 -14.19
C VAL A 175 29.63 5.39 -15.52
N ASP A 176 30.43 4.34 -15.60
CA ASP A 176 31.13 3.92 -16.82
C ASP A 176 30.12 3.58 -17.94
N MET A 177 28.97 3.01 -17.58
CA MET A 177 27.84 2.81 -18.50
C MET A 177 27.27 4.11 -19.05
N ASP A 178 27.04 5.09 -18.18
CA ASP A 178 26.45 6.37 -18.58
C ASP A 178 27.41 7.13 -19.51
N CYS A 179 28.72 7.00 -19.29
CA CYS A 179 29.77 7.54 -20.15
C CYS A 179 29.70 6.99 -21.59
N VAL A 180 29.45 5.68 -21.79
CA VAL A 180 29.24 5.09 -23.12
C VAL A 180 27.83 5.35 -23.68
N GLY A 181 27.04 6.14 -22.96
CA GLY A 181 25.71 6.56 -23.33
C GLY A 181 24.65 5.46 -23.19
N LEU A 182 24.93 4.41 -22.43
CA LEU A 182 23.88 3.58 -21.82
C LEU A 182 23.36 4.37 -20.64
N LYS A 183 22.31 5.18 -20.85
CA LYS A 183 21.71 5.92 -19.76
C LYS A 183 21.35 4.95 -18.63
N ALA A 184 22.08 5.04 -17.53
CA ALA A 184 21.81 4.29 -16.31
C ALA A 184 20.60 4.92 -15.61
N GLY A 185 19.47 4.96 -16.31
CA GLY A 185 18.23 5.51 -15.80
C GLY A 185 17.68 4.67 -14.66
N PHE A 186 16.58 5.13 -14.09
CA PHE A 186 15.94 4.51 -12.92
C PHE A 186 15.79 2.98 -13.03
N SER A 187 15.45 2.45 -14.21
CA SER A 187 15.30 1.00 -14.44
C SER A 187 16.57 0.18 -14.15
N MET A 188 17.77 0.72 -14.39
CA MET A 188 19.01 0.01 -14.08
C MET A 188 19.28 0.01 -12.57
N VAL A 189 19.06 1.15 -11.92
CA VAL A 189 19.22 1.29 -10.46
C VAL A 189 18.22 0.37 -9.73
N GLU A 190 16.97 0.28 -10.18
CA GLU A 190 15.97 -0.66 -9.65
C GLU A 190 16.44 -2.13 -9.74
N LYS A 191 17.07 -2.51 -10.85
CA LYS A 191 17.62 -3.87 -11.03
C LYS A 191 18.76 -4.13 -10.06
N VAL A 192 19.69 -3.19 -9.90
CA VAL A 192 20.80 -3.34 -8.93
C VAL A 192 20.27 -3.41 -7.49
N ILE A 193 19.28 -2.58 -7.13
CA ILE A 193 18.60 -2.68 -5.83
C ILE A 193 17.99 -4.08 -5.66
N SER A 194 17.32 -4.61 -6.69
CA SER A 194 16.73 -5.94 -6.67
C SER A 194 17.79 -7.03 -6.49
N LEU A 195 18.95 -6.91 -7.15
CA LEU A 195 20.06 -7.85 -7.00
C LEU A 195 20.62 -7.87 -5.57
N TYR A 196 20.82 -6.71 -4.94
CA TYR A 196 21.19 -6.66 -3.53
C TYR A 196 20.12 -7.25 -2.62
N TRP A 197 18.84 -7.04 -2.95
CA TRP A 197 17.72 -7.57 -2.17
C TRP A 197 17.63 -9.10 -2.27
N GLU A 198 17.79 -9.65 -3.48
CA GLU A 198 17.81 -11.09 -3.76
C GLU A 198 19.03 -11.78 -3.13
N ALA A 199 20.17 -11.09 -3.03
CA ALA A 199 21.36 -11.56 -2.33
C ALA A 199 21.25 -11.47 -0.79
N GLU A 200 20.11 -11.03 -0.25
CA GLU A 200 19.88 -10.76 1.19
C GLU A 200 20.81 -9.69 1.81
N GLU A 201 21.57 -8.95 0.99
CA GLU A 201 22.51 -7.91 1.41
C GLU A 201 21.80 -6.54 1.57
N LYS A 202 20.75 -6.50 2.41
CA LYS A 202 19.85 -5.34 2.56
C LYS A 202 20.57 -4.06 3.00
N ASN A 203 21.58 -4.17 3.87
CA ASN A 203 22.37 -3.02 4.31
C ASN A 203 23.22 -2.44 3.16
N GLN A 204 23.75 -3.29 2.29
CA GLN A 204 24.49 -2.84 1.11
C GLN A 204 23.57 -2.17 0.09
N ALA A 205 22.32 -2.63 -0.03
CA ALA A 205 21.30 -1.95 -0.85
C ALA A 205 21.06 -0.50 -0.39
N ILE A 206 21.01 -0.26 0.93
CA ILE A 206 20.86 1.09 1.50
C ILE A 206 22.08 1.95 1.16
N LEU A 207 23.29 1.45 1.42
CA LEU A 207 24.54 2.15 1.10
C LEU A 207 24.67 2.46 -0.40
N PHE A 208 24.20 1.54 -1.25
CA PHE A 208 24.14 1.74 -2.69
C PHE A 208 23.24 2.90 -3.08
N VAL A 209 22.03 2.97 -2.53
CA VAL A 209 21.12 4.10 -2.79
C VAL A 209 21.68 5.41 -2.24
N GLU A 210 22.34 5.40 -1.07
CA GLU A 210 23.02 6.58 -0.54
C GLU A 210 24.11 7.09 -1.48
N GLU A 211 24.94 6.19 -2.02
CA GLU A 211 26.03 6.55 -2.93
C GLU A 211 25.50 7.04 -4.28
N VAL A 212 24.45 6.42 -4.81
CA VAL A 212 23.75 6.88 -6.02
C VAL A 212 23.22 8.30 -5.85
N LEU A 213 22.59 8.61 -4.70
CA LEU A 213 22.13 9.96 -4.39
C LEU A 213 23.27 10.96 -4.19
N ARG A 214 24.36 10.54 -3.54
CA ARG A 214 25.53 11.39 -3.27
C ARG A 214 26.22 11.83 -4.56
N ARG A 215 26.36 10.92 -5.52
CA ARG A 215 26.97 11.21 -6.83
C ARG A 215 26.00 11.86 -7.80
N GLY A 216 24.69 11.84 -7.51
CA GLY A 216 23.67 12.41 -8.37
C GLY A 216 23.64 11.74 -9.75
N ILE A 217 23.89 10.42 -9.81
CA ILE A 217 23.80 9.65 -11.07
C ILE A 217 22.39 9.87 -11.60
N ILE A 218 22.34 10.57 -12.73
CA ILE A 218 21.24 11.42 -13.12
C ILE A 218 19.97 10.58 -13.38
N VAL A 219 18.99 10.66 -12.47
CA VAL A 219 17.59 10.28 -12.70
C VAL A 219 16.85 11.41 -13.47
N GLN A 220 17.55 12.11 -14.37
CA GLN A 220 16.91 13.01 -15.34
C GLN A 220 16.85 12.31 -16.68
N ASP A 221 15.86 11.42 -16.83
CA ASP A 221 15.20 11.38 -18.12
C ASP A 221 13.76 11.82 -17.92
N GLY A 222 13.35 12.77 -18.75
CA GLY A 222 12.01 13.35 -18.82
C GLY A 222 10.96 12.37 -19.29
N ASP A 223 10.95 11.16 -18.72
CA ASP A 223 9.85 10.24 -18.84
C ASP A 223 8.73 10.80 -17.96
N ARG A 224 7.70 11.33 -18.63
CA ARG A 224 6.51 11.99 -18.07
C ARG A 224 5.67 11.09 -17.14
N ASP A 225 6.16 9.92 -16.77
CA ASP A 225 5.57 9.07 -15.74
C ASP A 225 6.01 9.56 -14.35
N GLY A 226 5.44 10.70 -13.92
CA GLY A 226 5.65 11.34 -12.63
C GLY A 226 5.19 10.55 -11.40
N ASN A 227 5.11 9.22 -11.49
CA ASN A 227 4.65 8.29 -10.45
C ASN A 227 5.73 7.27 -10.02
N LYS A 228 6.94 7.33 -10.59
CA LYS A 228 8.02 6.42 -10.21
C LYS A 228 8.81 7.03 -9.05
N GLY A 229 8.78 6.37 -7.90
CA GLY A 229 9.32 6.87 -6.62
C GLY A 229 10.83 7.03 -6.52
N GLY A 230 11.57 6.96 -7.62
CA GLY A 230 13.03 6.97 -7.65
C GLY A 230 13.67 5.82 -6.85
N PRO A 231 15.00 5.73 -6.79
CA PRO A 231 15.72 4.64 -6.13
C PRO A 231 15.34 4.51 -4.65
N VAL A 232 15.13 5.64 -3.97
CA VAL A 232 14.71 5.65 -2.55
C VAL A 232 13.32 5.07 -2.40
N GLY A 233 12.37 5.50 -3.23
CA GLY A 233 11.01 5.01 -3.18
C GLY A 233 10.90 3.55 -3.57
N TYR A 234 11.72 3.08 -4.52
CA TYR A 234 11.78 1.68 -4.90
C TYR A 234 12.32 0.80 -3.77
N LEU A 235 13.41 1.22 -3.13
CA LEU A 235 13.98 0.53 -1.97
C LEU A 235 12.99 0.47 -0.80
N ALA A 236 12.32 1.59 -0.49
CA ALA A 236 11.26 1.64 0.51
C ALA A 236 10.09 0.71 0.15
N TRP A 237 9.72 0.65 -1.13
CA TRP A 237 8.68 -0.27 -1.61
C TRP A 237 9.09 -1.74 -1.44
N LYS A 238 10.34 -2.10 -1.72
CA LYS A 238 10.89 -3.45 -1.46
C LYS A 238 10.82 -3.83 0.01
N MET A 239 11.19 -2.91 0.91
CA MET A 239 11.02 -3.12 2.35
C MET A 239 9.55 -3.35 2.76
N MET A 240 8.61 -2.67 2.10
CA MET A 240 7.19 -2.86 2.34
C MET A 240 6.66 -4.20 1.79
N GLU A 241 7.24 -4.75 0.71
CA GLU A 241 6.90 -6.10 0.22
C GLU A 241 7.25 -7.17 1.27
N ASP A 242 8.37 -7.00 1.97
CA ASP A 242 8.81 -7.85 3.08
C ASP A 242 8.00 -7.66 4.38
N GLY A 243 7.11 -6.66 4.43
CA GLY A 243 6.31 -6.33 5.60
C GLY A 243 6.99 -5.39 6.62
N ASN A 244 8.18 -4.87 6.31
CA ASN A 244 8.94 -3.98 7.19
C ASN A 244 8.52 -2.52 6.96
N PHE A 245 7.28 -2.17 7.32
CA PHE A 245 6.70 -0.85 7.01
C PHE A 245 7.32 0.30 7.81
N SER A 246 7.52 0.11 9.12
CA SER A 246 8.13 1.14 9.99
C SER A 246 9.55 1.50 9.53
N ASP A 247 10.35 0.50 9.19
CA ASP A 247 11.74 0.70 8.76
C ASP A 247 11.81 1.31 7.36
N ALA A 248 10.88 0.98 6.46
CA ALA A 248 10.77 1.64 5.15
C ALA A 248 10.53 3.15 5.30
N ALA A 249 9.68 3.58 6.23
CA ALA A 249 9.45 5.00 6.48
C ALA A 249 10.67 5.68 7.12
N LYS A 250 11.31 5.03 8.11
CA LYS A 250 12.52 5.52 8.77
C LYS A 250 13.68 5.69 7.80
N LEU A 251 13.86 4.76 6.85
CA LEU A 251 14.88 4.86 5.81
C LEU A 251 14.78 6.20 5.06
N VAL A 252 13.60 6.53 4.55
CA VAL A 252 13.40 7.77 3.78
C VAL A 252 13.64 9.02 4.63
N ILE A 253 13.23 8.98 5.90
CA ILE A 253 13.50 10.06 6.87
C ILE A 253 15.00 10.22 7.11
N ASN A 254 15.70 9.13 7.44
CA ASN A 254 17.13 9.14 7.72
C ASN A 254 17.95 9.64 6.53
N LEU A 255 17.60 9.24 5.29
CA LEU A 255 18.26 9.72 4.08
C LEU A 255 18.11 11.23 3.92
N ARG A 256 16.90 11.76 4.13
CA ARG A 256 16.64 13.21 4.06
C ARG A 256 17.36 13.98 5.17
N GLU A 257 17.34 13.47 6.39
CA GLU A 257 18.02 14.09 7.54
C GLU A 257 19.54 14.05 7.42
N SER A 258 20.08 13.06 6.71
CA SER A 258 21.52 12.97 6.35
C SER A 258 21.94 13.98 5.28
N GLY A 259 21.04 14.85 4.83
CA GLY A 259 21.31 15.89 3.83
C GLY A 259 21.20 15.42 2.38
N LEU A 260 20.82 14.16 2.14
CA LEU A 260 20.51 13.67 0.80
C LEU A 260 19.12 14.19 0.36
N LYS A 261 18.86 14.16 -0.94
CA LYS A 261 17.60 14.62 -1.54
C LYS A 261 16.85 13.44 -2.17
N PRO A 262 16.03 12.70 -1.39
CA PRO A 262 15.10 11.74 -1.95
C PRO A 262 14.14 12.38 -2.95
N GLU A 263 13.60 11.57 -3.86
CA GLU A 263 12.60 12.04 -4.80
C GLU A 263 11.30 12.42 -4.07
N PRO A 264 10.57 13.46 -4.52
CA PRO A 264 9.34 13.89 -3.86
C PRO A 264 8.28 12.79 -3.72
N TYR A 265 8.21 11.87 -4.69
CA TYR A 265 7.29 10.74 -4.65
C TYR A 265 7.75 9.63 -3.68
N SER A 266 9.03 9.55 -3.31
CA SER A 266 9.51 8.62 -2.28
C SER A 266 8.87 8.91 -0.92
N TYR A 267 8.64 10.19 -0.60
CA TYR A 267 7.92 10.57 0.63
C TYR A 267 6.49 10.02 0.63
N LEU A 268 5.80 10.04 -0.51
CA LEU A 268 4.45 9.47 -0.65
C LEU A 268 4.44 7.94 -0.48
N ILE A 269 5.52 7.26 -0.88
CA ILE A 269 5.70 5.82 -0.64
C ILE A 269 5.95 5.57 0.85
N ALA A 270 6.82 6.32 1.50
CA ALA A 270 7.07 6.24 2.95
C ALA A 270 5.79 6.50 3.77
N MET A 271 5.00 7.49 3.39
CA MET A 271 3.67 7.74 3.97
C MET A 271 2.74 6.53 3.80
N THR A 272 2.80 5.86 2.64
CA THR A 272 2.01 4.63 2.42
C THR A 272 2.47 3.49 3.33
N ALA A 273 3.77 3.40 3.62
CA ALA A 273 4.30 2.47 4.61
C ALA A 273 3.71 2.74 6.01
N ILE A 274 3.69 4.00 6.45
CA ILE A 274 3.09 4.39 7.73
C ILE A 274 1.60 4.04 7.80
N VAL A 275 0.83 4.24 6.72
CA VAL A 275 -0.59 3.83 6.67
C VAL A 275 -0.73 2.32 6.87
N LYS A 276 0.11 1.50 6.22
CA LYS A 276 0.10 0.05 6.41
C LYS A 276 0.48 -0.36 7.83
N GLU A 277 1.49 0.27 8.40
CA GLU A 277 1.93 0.05 9.78
C GLU A 277 0.80 0.37 10.77
N LEU A 278 0.18 1.56 10.66
CA LEU A 278 -0.95 1.96 11.50
C LEU A 278 -2.15 1.00 11.36
N ASN A 279 -2.40 0.46 10.17
CA ASN A 279 -3.46 -0.51 9.95
C ASN A 279 -3.17 -1.86 10.63
N GLU A 280 -1.95 -2.39 10.51
CA GLU A 280 -1.55 -3.62 11.20
C GLU A 280 -1.54 -3.41 12.72
N PHE A 281 -1.04 -2.26 13.19
CA PHE A 281 -1.12 -1.85 14.58
C PHE A 281 -2.56 -1.80 15.09
N ALA A 282 -3.49 -1.19 14.34
CA ALA A 282 -4.91 -1.14 14.70
C ALA A 282 -5.56 -2.53 14.70
N LYS A 283 -5.11 -3.48 13.87
CA LYS A 283 -5.56 -4.89 13.92
C LYS A 283 -5.00 -5.60 15.15
N ALA A 284 -3.74 -5.39 15.48
CA ALA A 284 -3.10 -5.93 16.68
C ALA A 284 -3.80 -5.44 17.96
N LEU A 285 -4.06 -4.14 18.07
CA LEU A 285 -4.82 -3.55 19.19
C LEU A 285 -6.23 -4.12 19.31
N ARG A 286 -6.92 -4.38 18.19
CA ARG A 286 -8.24 -5.03 18.22
C ARG A 286 -8.18 -6.46 18.75
N ARG A 287 -7.15 -7.22 18.37
CA ARG A 287 -6.93 -8.58 18.90
C ARG A 287 -6.65 -8.52 20.40
N LEU A 288 -5.80 -7.60 20.83
CA LEU A 288 -5.47 -7.36 22.23
C LEU A 288 -6.72 -7.05 23.07
N LYS A 289 -7.56 -6.10 22.61
CA LYS A 289 -8.84 -5.78 23.26
C LYS A 289 -9.84 -6.96 23.26
N ALA A 290 -9.81 -7.81 22.23
CA ALA A 290 -10.66 -9.00 22.19
C ALA A 290 -10.23 -10.06 23.21
N PHE A 291 -8.94 -10.15 23.54
CA PHE A 291 -8.44 -11.02 24.60
C PHE A 291 -8.83 -10.51 25.99
N SER A 292 -8.73 -9.19 26.24
CA SER A 292 -9.10 -8.60 27.53
C SER A 292 -10.62 -8.65 27.80
N ALA A 293 -11.46 -8.72 26.76
CA ALA A 293 -12.92 -8.83 26.89
C ALA A 293 -13.45 -10.26 27.14
N ARG A 294 -12.60 -11.30 27.14
CA ARG A 294 -13.02 -12.67 27.46
C ARG A 294 -13.12 -12.87 28.97
N PRO A 295 -14.18 -13.50 29.49
CA PRO A 295 -14.28 -13.80 30.92
C PRO A 295 -13.22 -14.83 31.31
N GLY A 296 -12.17 -14.35 31.99
CA GLY A 296 -11.00 -15.08 32.48
C GLY A 296 -10.22 -14.19 33.45
N PRO A 297 -9.20 -14.69 34.17
CA PRO A 297 -8.46 -13.89 35.13
C PRO A 297 -7.66 -12.82 34.39
N ILE A 298 -8.22 -11.61 34.37
CA ILE A 298 -7.67 -10.27 34.17
C ILE A 298 -6.27 -10.26 33.52
N ILE A 299 -6.22 -9.93 32.23
CA ILE A 299 -5.13 -9.13 31.68
C ILE A 299 -5.76 -7.77 31.34
N GLU A 300 -6.05 -6.99 32.38
CA GLU A 300 -6.06 -5.54 32.20
C GLU A 300 -4.70 -5.16 31.63
N LEU A 301 -4.70 -4.33 30.59
CA LEU A 301 -3.45 -3.83 30.04
C LEU A 301 -2.70 -3.13 31.16
N ASP A 302 -1.47 -3.57 31.39
CA ASP A 302 -0.58 -2.99 32.38
C ASP A 302 -0.54 -1.45 32.17
N PRO A 303 -0.72 -0.64 33.23
CA PRO A 303 -0.74 0.82 33.12
C PRO A 303 0.49 1.39 32.40
N ASP A 304 1.64 0.72 32.45
CA ASP A 304 2.86 1.15 31.77
C ASP A 304 2.85 0.83 30.25
N SER A 305 1.97 -0.06 29.80
CA SER A 305 1.85 -0.45 28.39
C SER A 305 0.99 0.52 27.56
N LEU A 306 0.05 1.23 28.19
CA LEU A 306 -0.82 2.20 27.49
C LEU A 306 -0.03 3.42 26.94
N PRO A 307 0.85 4.07 27.73
CA PRO A 307 1.70 5.16 27.22
C PRO A 307 2.59 4.74 26.05
N LEU A 308 3.07 3.50 26.05
CA LEU A 308 3.91 2.97 24.95
C LEU A 308 3.11 2.83 23.65
N ILE A 309 1.86 2.36 23.73
CA ILE A 309 0.95 2.25 22.59
C ILE A 309 0.66 3.64 21.99
N GLU A 310 0.38 4.62 22.84
CA GLU A 310 0.11 6.00 22.43
C GLU A 310 1.34 6.64 21.81
N THR A 311 2.50 6.55 22.49
CA THR A 311 3.77 7.08 22.00
C THR A 311 4.15 6.50 20.64
N TYR A 312 3.94 5.20 20.42
CA TYR A 312 4.20 4.56 19.14
C TYR A 312 3.31 5.13 18.03
N GLN A 313 2.00 5.24 18.29
CA GLN A 313 1.06 5.80 17.32
C GLN A 313 1.36 7.27 17.01
N GLU A 314 1.67 8.08 18.03
CA GLU A 314 2.03 9.49 17.86
C GLU A 314 3.32 9.67 17.08
N THR A 315 4.31 8.82 17.30
CA THR A 315 5.58 8.83 16.53
C THR A 315 5.30 8.57 15.05
N LEU A 316 4.47 7.56 14.74
CA LEU A 316 4.09 7.26 13.35
C LEU A 316 3.34 8.42 12.69
N LEU A 317 2.41 9.07 13.40
CA LEU A 317 1.68 10.23 12.89
C LEU A 317 2.58 11.44 12.68
N THR A 318 3.52 11.69 13.60
CA THR A 318 4.50 12.78 13.50
C THR A 318 5.41 12.58 12.29
N ASN A 319 5.89 11.36 12.09
CA ASN A 319 6.65 11.00 10.89
C ASN A 319 5.84 11.19 9.61
N GLY A 320 4.55 10.83 9.64
CA GLY A 320 3.62 11.05 8.53
C GLY A 320 3.46 12.53 8.16
N LEU A 321 3.32 13.40 9.18
CA LEU A 321 3.25 14.85 9.00
C LEU A 321 4.55 15.42 8.45
N LEU A 322 5.69 15.00 8.99
CA LEU A 322 7.01 15.39 8.51
C LEU A 322 7.20 15.07 7.03
N LEU A 323 6.90 13.82 6.63
CA LEU A 323 6.97 13.36 5.24
C LEU A 323 5.99 14.13 4.34
N SER A 324 4.79 14.46 4.82
CA SER A 324 3.82 15.22 4.05
C SER A 324 4.31 16.64 3.74
N ASN A 325 4.93 17.30 4.72
CA ASN A 325 5.50 18.63 4.55
C ASN A 325 6.64 18.60 3.53
N TRP A 326 7.50 17.58 3.57
CA TRP A 326 8.54 17.41 2.55
C TRP A 326 7.97 17.11 1.17
N ALA A 327 6.93 16.27 1.07
CA ALA A 327 6.26 15.98 -0.19
C ALA A 327 5.64 17.24 -0.84
N ILE A 328 5.03 18.11 -0.03
CA ILE A 328 4.40 19.35 -0.51
C ILE A 328 5.48 20.37 -0.89
N ASN A 329 6.52 20.54 -0.07
CA ASN A 329 7.57 21.52 -0.30
C ASN A 329 8.47 21.15 -1.49
N ASP A 330 8.89 19.88 -1.59
CA ASP A 330 9.80 19.44 -2.65
C ASP A 330 9.05 19.07 -3.95
N GLY A 331 7.82 18.56 -3.85
CA GLY A 331 7.03 18.07 -4.99
C GLY A 331 6.04 19.06 -5.58
N GLY A 332 5.75 20.15 -4.87
CA GLY A 332 4.86 21.22 -5.34
C GLY A 332 3.39 20.80 -5.47
N PRO A 333 2.58 21.60 -6.22
CA PRO A 333 1.12 21.42 -6.31
C PRO A 333 0.63 20.02 -6.73
N PRO A 334 1.30 19.26 -7.62
CA PRO A 334 0.84 17.94 -8.03
C PRO A 334 0.75 16.91 -6.88
N LEU A 335 1.63 17.04 -5.87
CA LEU A 335 1.68 16.10 -4.75
C LEU A 335 0.82 16.52 -3.56
N LEU A 336 0.23 17.72 -3.57
CA LEU A 336 -0.61 18.24 -2.49
C LEU A 336 -1.81 17.33 -2.20
N GLY A 337 -2.61 17.04 -3.23
CA GLY A 337 -3.77 16.14 -3.10
C GLY A 337 -3.39 14.73 -2.62
N PRO A 338 -2.42 14.05 -3.26
CA PRO A 338 -1.91 12.76 -2.83
C PRO A 338 -1.35 12.73 -1.39
N ALA A 339 -0.74 13.82 -0.92
CA ALA A 339 -0.24 13.95 0.45
C ALA A 339 -1.39 14.01 1.47
N HIS A 340 -2.39 14.87 1.25
CA HIS A 340 -3.58 14.96 2.11
C HIS A 340 -4.39 13.65 2.12
N GLU A 341 -4.47 12.95 0.98
CA GLU A 341 -5.11 11.63 0.88
C GLU A 341 -4.44 10.58 1.78
N ARG A 342 -3.11 10.60 1.86
CA ARG A 342 -2.33 9.69 2.72
C ARG A 342 -2.44 10.09 4.18
N LEU A 343 -2.38 11.39 4.52
CA LEU A 343 -2.62 11.86 5.89
C LEU A 343 -4.00 11.48 6.39
N LEU A 344 -5.03 11.65 5.55
CA LEU A 344 -6.39 11.21 5.85
C LEU A 344 -6.44 9.72 6.16
N ALA A 345 -5.80 8.89 5.34
CA ALA A 345 -5.71 7.45 5.59
C ALA A 345 -4.99 7.12 6.92
N MET A 346 -3.92 7.84 7.26
CA MET A 346 -3.21 7.68 8.54
C MET A 346 -4.13 8.00 9.72
N TYR A 347 -4.80 9.15 9.71
CA TYR A 347 -5.70 9.55 10.79
C TYR A 347 -6.90 8.61 10.92
N VAL A 348 -7.44 8.11 9.81
CA VAL A 348 -8.48 7.07 9.81
C VAL A 348 -7.98 5.78 10.46
N CYS A 349 -6.77 5.30 10.12
CA CYS A 349 -6.18 4.11 10.72
C CYS A 349 -5.87 4.30 12.21
N ALA A 350 -5.43 5.50 12.60
CA ALA A 350 -5.17 5.86 14.00
C ALA A 350 -6.46 6.06 14.82
N GLY A 351 -7.58 6.32 14.16
CA GLY A 351 -8.86 6.64 14.82
C GLY A 351 -8.95 8.08 15.32
N ARG A 352 -8.27 9.01 14.65
CA ARG A 352 -8.21 10.45 14.97
C ARG A 352 -9.22 11.20 14.11
N GLY A 353 -10.44 11.34 14.61
CA GLY A 353 -11.59 11.87 13.89
C GLY A 353 -11.46 13.35 13.49
N PRO A 354 -11.19 14.27 14.43
CA PRO A 354 -11.04 15.70 14.13
C PRO A 354 -9.97 15.98 13.08
N GLU A 355 -8.81 15.34 13.19
CA GLU A 355 -7.71 15.51 12.25
C GLU A 355 -8.04 14.92 10.87
N ALA A 356 -8.73 13.77 10.82
CA ALA A 356 -9.23 13.22 9.56
C ALA A 356 -10.28 14.13 8.90
N GLU A 357 -11.15 14.76 9.70
CA GLU A 357 -12.13 15.73 9.19
C GLU A 357 -11.45 16.97 8.61
N GLN A 358 -10.40 17.48 9.27
CA GLN A 358 -9.58 18.56 8.74
C GLN A 358 -8.97 18.20 7.37
N GLN A 359 -8.39 16.99 7.22
CA GLN A 359 -7.82 16.58 5.93
C GLN A 359 -8.88 16.44 4.82
N LEU A 360 -10.12 16.06 5.15
CA LEU A 360 -11.22 16.09 4.17
C LEU A 360 -11.52 17.50 3.65
N TRP A 361 -11.33 18.53 4.49
CA TRP A 361 -11.47 19.93 4.05
C TRP A 361 -10.30 20.35 3.17
N GLU A 362 -9.06 20.03 3.55
CA GLU A 362 -7.88 20.34 2.73
C GLU A 362 -7.96 19.69 1.35
N MET A 363 -8.41 18.42 1.26
CA MET A 363 -8.63 17.76 -0.02
C MET A 363 -9.71 18.44 -0.87
N LYS A 364 -10.78 18.95 -0.24
CA LYS A 364 -11.82 19.70 -0.93
C LYS A 364 -11.30 21.04 -1.45
N LEU A 365 -10.44 21.73 -0.70
CA LEU A 365 -9.79 22.97 -1.14
C LEU A 365 -8.83 22.71 -2.31
N ALA A 366 -8.20 21.54 -2.35
CA ALA A 366 -7.37 21.08 -3.45
C ALA A 366 -8.16 20.51 -4.67
N GLU A 367 -9.48 20.77 -4.73
CA GLU A 367 -10.40 20.32 -5.81
C GLU A 367 -10.42 18.80 -6.06
N ARG A 368 -10.03 17.99 -5.07
CA ARG A 368 -10.15 16.53 -5.13
C ARG A 368 -11.43 16.06 -4.46
N GLU A 369 -12.28 15.39 -5.21
CA GLU A 369 -13.49 14.78 -4.67
C GLU A 369 -13.14 13.53 -3.86
N VAL A 370 -13.56 13.53 -2.60
CA VAL A 370 -13.46 12.37 -1.73
C VAL A 370 -14.74 11.54 -1.81
N GLY A 371 -14.59 10.23 -1.98
CA GLY A 371 -15.71 9.31 -2.02
C GLY A 371 -16.57 9.37 -0.74
N ARG A 372 -17.89 9.25 -0.90
CA ARG A 372 -18.86 9.28 0.21
C ARG A 372 -18.52 8.27 1.32
N ASP A 373 -18.01 7.11 0.95
CA ASP A 373 -17.66 6.06 1.90
C ASP A 373 -16.58 6.51 2.90
N LEU A 374 -15.64 7.35 2.47
CA LEU A 374 -14.59 7.86 3.35
C LEU A 374 -15.14 8.94 4.29
N HIS A 375 -16.10 9.76 3.83
CA HIS A 375 -16.85 10.67 4.69
C HIS A 375 -17.61 9.92 5.79
N ASP A 376 -18.31 8.84 5.43
CA ASP A 376 -19.05 8.00 6.37
C ASP A 376 -18.12 7.37 7.43
N ILE A 377 -16.90 6.95 7.02
CA ILE A 377 -15.89 6.40 7.94
C ILE A 377 -15.41 7.48 8.92
N VAL A 378 -15.04 8.67 8.45
CA VAL A 378 -14.58 9.76 9.32
C VAL A 378 -15.68 10.19 10.30
N LEU A 379 -16.93 10.25 9.84
CA LEU A 379 -18.09 10.51 10.69
C LEU A 379 -18.20 9.49 11.82
N ALA A 380 -18.08 8.19 11.50
CA ALA A 380 -18.15 7.14 12.50
C ALA A 380 -17.00 7.22 13.52
N ILE A 381 -15.80 7.63 13.09
CA ILE A 381 -14.66 7.84 13.99
C ILE A 381 -14.92 9.02 14.93
N CYS A 382 -15.33 10.17 14.41
CA CYS A 382 -15.67 11.35 15.22
C CYS A 382 -16.76 11.02 16.25
N ALA A 383 -17.80 10.29 15.84
CA ALA A 383 -18.86 9.83 16.74
C ALA A 383 -18.37 8.87 17.82
N SER A 384 -17.37 8.02 17.51
CA SER A 384 -16.77 7.12 18.51
C SER A 384 -15.89 7.83 19.54
N GLN A 385 -15.49 9.08 19.29
CA GLN A 385 -14.71 9.93 20.19
C GLN A 385 -15.57 11.02 20.87
N ASP A 386 -16.88 11.01 20.63
CA ASP A 386 -17.85 12.01 21.10
C ASP A 386 -17.67 13.45 20.58
N GLU A 387 -17.04 13.60 19.42
CA GLU A 387 -16.67 14.91 18.85
C GLU A 387 -17.86 15.59 18.15
N SER A 388 -18.71 16.26 18.94
CA SER A 388 -19.97 16.87 18.46
C SER A 388 -19.78 17.90 17.33
N GLY A 389 -18.70 18.69 17.36
CA GLY A 389 -18.40 19.71 16.35
C GLY A 389 -18.15 19.12 14.95
N PRO A 390 -17.12 18.27 14.77
CA PRO A 390 -16.89 17.55 13.51
C PRO A 390 -18.09 16.73 13.04
N VAL A 391 -18.79 16.04 13.95
CA VAL A 391 -20.01 15.28 13.62
C VAL A 391 -21.08 16.20 13.00
N GLY A 392 -21.35 17.36 13.61
CA GLY A 392 -22.32 18.32 13.09
C GLY A 392 -21.96 18.83 11.69
N ARG A 393 -20.68 19.18 11.46
CA ARG A 393 -20.20 19.66 10.15
C ARG A 393 -20.28 18.59 9.06
N LEU A 394 -19.93 17.35 9.39
CA LEU A 394 -20.02 16.23 8.46
C LEU A 394 -21.48 15.88 8.13
N LEU A 395 -22.38 15.97 9.11
CA LEU A 395 -23.82 15.76 8.92
C LEU A 395 -24.50 16.89 8.15
N ALA A 396 -24.00 18.12 8.15
CA ALA A 396 -24.57 19.20 7.32
C ALA A 396 -24.57 18.84 5.82
N ARG A 397 -23.65 17.98 5.37
CA ARG A 397 -23.63 17.47 3.99
C ARG A 397 -24.68 16.39 3.71
N LEU A 398 -25.24 15.78 4.75
CA LEU A 398 -26.28 14.74 4.68
C LEU A 398 -27.59 15.29 4.11
N GLU A 399 -27.88 16.57 4.34
CA GLU A 399 -29.14 17.21 3.94
C GLU A 399 -29.33 17.22 2.41
N LEU A 400 -28.23 17.15 1.66
CA LEU A 400 -28.22 17.07 0.20
C LEU A 400 -28.34 15.64 -0.34
N ALA A 401 -28.35 14.62 0.54
CA ALA A 401 -28.38 13.22 0.14
C ALA A 401 -29.82 12.66 0.06
N GLY A 402 -30.08 11.88 -0.98
CA GLY A 402 -31.33 11.09 -1.08
C GLY A 402 -31.51 10.09 0.07
N PRO A 403 -32.73 9.55 0.25
CA PRO A 403 -33.11 8.76 1.43
C PRO A 403 -32.23 7.52 1.68
N TYR A 404 -31.80 6.85 0.61
CA TYR A 404 -30.88 5.71 0.70
C TYR A 404 -29.50 6.11 1.26
N GLY A 405 -28.96 7.23 0.76
CA GLY A 405 -27.69 7.77 1.23
C GLY A 405 -27.77 8.21 2.69
N ARG A 406 -28.87 8.86 3.06
CA ARG A 406 -29.15 9.29 4.43
C ARG A 406 -29.17 8.12 5.41
N ARG A 407 -29.83 7.01 5.04
CA ARG A 407 -29.85 5.78 5.85
C ARG A 407 -28.45 5.24 6.09
N LYS A 408 -27.63 5.11 5.05
CA LYS A 408 -26.27 4.57 5.13
C LYS A 408 -25.40 5.39 6.08
N THR A 409 -25.37 6.71 5.91
CA THR A 409 -24.57 7.60 6.76
C THR A 409 -25.03 7.60 8.22
N LEU A 410 -26.34 7.58 8.48
CA LEU A 410 -26.87 7.46 9.84
C LEU A 410 -26.55 6.10 10.48
N THR A 411 -26.52 5.01 9.70
CA THR A 411 -26.03 3.71 10.17
C THR A 411 -24.56 3.76 10.57
N TRP A 412 -23.71 4.47 9.82
CA TRP A 412 -22.31 4.69 10.19
C TRP A 412 -22.15 5.52 11.47
N LEU A 413 -22.92 6.61 11.59
CA LEU A 413 -22.98 7.43 12.81
C LEU A 413 -23.35 6.59 14.03
N LEU A 414 -24.42 5.79 13.90
CA LEU A 414 -24.92 4.90 14.94
C LEU A 414 -23.84 3.90 15.39
N ARG A 415 -23.19 3.23 14.43
CA ARG A 415 -22.09 2.29 14.72
C ARG A 415 -20.88 2.97 15.35
N GLY A 416 -20.60 4.22 14.98
CA GLY A 416 -19.60 5.06 15.63
C GLY A 416 -19.88 5.26 17.12
N TYR A 417 -21.08 5.73 17.47
CA TYR A 417 -21.49 5.91 18.87
C TYR A 417 -21.50 4.60 19.67
N ILE A 418 -21.97 3.50 19.07
CA ILE A 418 -21.92 2.16 19.69
C ILE A 418 -20.47 1.76 19.99
N LYS A 419 -19.55 1.99 19.05
CA LYS A 419 -18.13 1.67 19.21
C LYS A 419 -17.45 2.50 20.30
N GLY A 420 -17.82 3.79 20.43
CA GLY A 420 -17.34 4.67 21.50
C GLY A 420 -18.00 4.43 22.87
N GLY A 421 -19.08 3.65 22.92
CA GLY A 421 -19.84 3.42 24.15
C GLY A 421 -20.75 4.61 24.53
N HIS A 422 -21.06 5.50 23.58
CA HIS A 422 -21.95 6.65 23.74
C HIS A 422 -23.40 6.27 23.43
N PHE A 423 -23.95 5.36 24.23
CA PHE A 423 -25.26 4.74 23.95
C PHE A 423 -26.45 5.72 23.99
N GLY A 424 -26.37 6.81 24.75
CA GLY A 424 -27.39 7.87 24.75
C GLY A 424 -27.54 8.52 23.37
N LYS A 425 -26.45 9.02 22.78
CA LYS A 425 -26.44 9.59 21.41
C LYS A 425 -26.78 8.55 20.35
N ALA A 426 -26.40 7.29 20.56
CA ALA A 426 -26.82 6.18 19.70
C ALA A 426 -28.35 5.99 19.73
N ALA A 427 -28.98 6.10 20.90
CA ALA A 427 -30.43 6.01 21.06
C ALA A 427 -31.16 7.16 20.36
N GLU A 428 -30.68 8.39 20.54
CA GLU A 428 -31.18 9.58 19.84
C GLU A 428 -31.10 9.41 18.32
N THR A 429 -29.98 8.86 17.82
CA THR A 429 -29.81 8.56 16.39
C THR A 429 -30.85 7.54 15.91
N VAL A 430 -31.12 6.47 16.66
CA VAL A 430 -32.15 5.48 16.32
C VAL A 430 -33.54 6.11 16.29
N ILE A 431 -33.89 6.92 17.29
CA ILE A 431 -35.17 7.62 17.36
C ILE A 431 -35.32 8.54 16.15
N GLY A 432 -34.31 9.37 15.86
CA GLY A 432 -34.31 10.28 14.71
C GLY A 432 -34.39 9.56 13.35
N MET A 433 -33.78 8.37 13.22
CA MET A 433 -33.95 7.52 12.04
C MET A 433 -35.42 7.08 11.90
N LEU A 434 -36.04 6.58 12.96
CA LEU A 434 -37.44 6.12 12.94
C LEU A 434 -38.42 7.26 12.66
N ASP A 435 -38.18 8.44 13.22
CA ASP A 435 -38.98 9.65 12.97
C ASP A 435 -38.87 10.12 11.52
N SER A 436 -37.73 9.86 10.88
CA SER A 436 -37.51 10.12 9.45
C SER A 436 -38.00 8.99 8.54
N GLY A 437 -38.69 7.97 9.08
CA GLY A 437 -39.17 6.81 8.32
C GLY A 437 -38.06 5.83 7.89
N LEU A 438 -36.88 5.90 8.49
CA LEU A 438 -35.73 5.03 8.19
C LEU A 438 -35.57 3.97 9.27
N CYS A 439 -35.52 2.69 8.86
CA CYS A 439 -35.34 1.59 9.81
C CYS A 439 -33.85 1.23 10.00
N PRO A 440 -33.29 1.35 11.22
CA PRO A 440 -31.95 0.83 11.53
C PRO A 440 -31.93 -0.71 11.50
N GLU A 441 -30.76 -1.33 11.37
CA GLU A 441 -30.63 -2.79 11.34
C GLU A 441 -30.91 -3.44 12.71
N TYR A 442 -31.36 -4.69 12.71
CA TYR A 442 -31.67 -5.42 13.96
C TYR A 442 -30.49 -5.47 14.93
N VAL A 443 -29.30 -5.76 14.42
CA VAL A 443 -28.08 -5.87 15.23
C VAL A 443 -27.75 -4.54 15.90
N ASP A 444 -27.87 -3.43 15.18
CA ASP A 444 -27.60 -2.10 15.71
C ASP A 444 -28.62 -1.74 16.82
N ARG A 445 -29.91 -2.05 16.62
CA ARG A 445 -30.95 -1.84 17.66
C ARG A 445 -30.65 -2.61 18.93
N VAL A 446 -30.34 -3.91 18.81
CA VAL A 446 -30.02 -4.76 19.96
C VAL A 446 -28.77 -4.26 20.69
N ALA A 447 -27.76 -3.80 19.96
CA ALA A 447 -26.53 -3.26 20.55
C ALA A 447 -26.82 -2.01 21.39
N VAL A 448 -27.65 -1.08 20.91
CA VAL A 448 -28.01 0.13 21.67
C VAL A 448 -28.84 -0.22 22.91
N VAL A 449 -29.89 -1.05 22.76
CA VAL A 449 -30.75 -1.45 23.88
C VAL A 449 -29.94 -2.17 24.96
N ARG A 450 -29.06 -3.09 24.56
CA ARG A 450 -28.18 -3.81 25.49
C ARG A 450 -27.19 -2.85 26.17
N GLY A 451 -26.58 -1.95 25.39
CA GLY A 451 -25.63 -0.97 25.90
C GLY A 451 -26.22 -0.05 26.97
N LEU A 452 -27.43 0.47 26.72
CA LEU A 452 -28.18 1.25 27.70
C LEU A 452 -28.57 0.40 28.92
N SER A 453 -29.14 -0.80 28.71
CA SER A 453 -29.62 -1.68 29.79
C SER A 453 -28.53 -2.06 30.80
N GLY A 454 -27.28 -2.24 30.35
CA GLY A 454 -26.13 -2.54 31.22
C GLY A 454 -25.76 -1.40 32.16
N ARG A 455 -26.19 -0.17 31.86
CA ARG A 455 -25.89 1.06 32.62
C ARG A 455 -27.08 1.63 33.40
N VAL A 456 -28.28 1.09 33.21
CA VAL A 456 -29.50 1.48 33.95
C VAL A 456 -29.34 1.34 35.48
N GLY A 457 -28.36 0.57 35.97
CA GLY A 457 -28.02 0.48 37.39
C GLY A 457 -27.13 1.61 37.96
N GLY A 458 -26.61 2.53 37.13
CA GLY A 458 -25.63 3.55 37.51
C GLY A 458 -26.12 5.00 37.39
N GLU A 459 -26.30 5.51 36.17
CA GLU A 459 -26.58 6.93 35.90
C GLU A 459 -28.04 7.19 35.50
N ARG A 460 -28.62 8.27 36.03
CA ARG A 460 -30.04 8.62 35.88
C ARG A 460 -30.44 8.94 34.41
N GLY A 461 -29.52 9.42 33.59
CA GLY A 461 -29.76 9.78 32.18
C GLY A 461 -29.91 8.59 31.24
N ASP A 462 -29.27 7.46 31.53
CA ASP A 462 -29.32 6.26 30.69
C ASP A 462 -30.68 5.53 30.79
N ALA A 463 -31.38 5.69 31.91
CA ALA A 463 -32.71 5.12 32.12
C ALA A 463 -33.80 5.82 31.29
N ASP A 464 -33.77 7.16 31.21
CA ASP A 464 -34.73 7.95 30.44
C ASP A 464 -34.54 7.70 28.94
N ALA A 465 -33.29 7.68 28.46
CA ALA A 465 -32.95 7.35 27.08
C ALA A 465 -33.39 5.91 26.71
N TYR A 466 -33.20 4.95 27.64
CA TYR A 466 -33.64 3.57 27.46
C TYR A 466 -35.17 3.46 27.31
N VAL A 467 -35.92 4.11 28.18
CA VAL A 467 -37.40 4.10 28.14
C VAL A 467 -37.92 4.76 26.86
N ALA A 468 -37.36 5.91 26.49
CA ALA A 468 -37.73 6.63 25.27
C ALA A 468 -37.49 5.78 24.01
N LEU A 469 -36.33 5.13 23.93
CA LEU A 469 -35.98 4.24 22.83
C LEU A 469 -36.92 3.03 22.75
N CYS A 470 -37.15 2.36 23.88
CA CYS A 470 -38.03 1.19 23.97
C CYS A 470 -39.46 1.51 23.51
N LYS A 471 -40.01 2.64 23.97
CA LYS A 471 -41.33 3.12 23.54
C LYS A 471 -41.35 3.35 22.03
N ARG A 472 -40.37 4.08 21.49
CA ARG A 472 -40.35 4.40 20.06
C ARG A 472 -40.20 3.17 19.16
N LEU A 473 -39.44 2.17 19.61
CA LEU A 473 -39.30 0.88 18.94
C LEU A 473 -40.62 0.08 18.95
N SER A 474 -41.38 0.14 20.04
CA SER A 474 -42.71 -0.47 20.12
C SER A 474 -43.72 0.24 19.22
N ASP A 475 -43.74 1.58 19.23
CA ASP A 475 -44.58 2.40 18.35
C ASP A 475 -44.30 2.12 16.86
N ALA A 476 -43.06 1.81 16.52
CA ALA A 476 -42.63 1.43 15.16
C ALA A 476 -42.92 -0.06 14.82
N GLY A 477 -43.48 -0.84 15.74
CA GLY A 477 -43.76 -2.27 15.57
C GLY A 477 -42.50 -3.15 15.47
N LEU A 478 -41.35 -2.66 15.94
CA LEU A 478 -40.06 -3.36 15.82
C LEU A 478 -39.74 -4.25 17.03
N VAL A 479 -40.42 -4.04 18.15
CA VAL A 479 -40.33 -4.84 19.37
C VAL A 479 -41.73 -5.01 19.95
N SER A 480 -41.99 -6.15 20.59
CA SER A 480 -43.21 -6.35 21.38
C SER A 480 -43.33 -5.29 22.50
N PRO A 481 -44.54 -5.00 23.00
CA PRO A 481 -44.73 -4.08 24.13
C PRO A 481 -43.82 -4.45 25.31
N ILE A 482 -43.15 -3.45 25.90
CA ILE A 482 -42.11 -3.67 26.92
C ILE A 482 -42.69 -3.38 28.30
N MET A 483 -42.57 -4.33 29.22
CA MET A 483 -42.89 -4.11 30.65
C MET A 483 -41.71 -3.46 31.37
N VAL A 484 -41.90 -2.25 31.87
CA VAL A 484 -40.95 -1.58 32.76
C VAL A 484 -41.37 -1.78 34.21
N TYR A 485 -40.44 -2.29 35.02
CA TYR A 485 -40.59 -2.46 36.46
C TYR A 485 -39.82 -1.36 37.18
N LEU A 486 -40.53 -0.47 37.87
CA LEU A 486 -39.95 0.59 38.70
C LEU A 486 -40.15 0.25 40.17
N ASN A 487 -39.06 0.09 40.91
CA ASN A 487 -39.09 -0.10 42.36
C ASN A 487 -38.80 1.22 43.08
N VAL A 488 -39.83 1.79 43.71
CA VAL A 488 -39.70 2.95 44.59
C VAL A 488 -39.43 2.46 46.01
N ARG A 489 -38.14 2.18 46.30
CA ARG A 489 -37.69 1.59 47.58
C ARG A 489 -38.21 2.32 48.82
N ARG A 490 -38.31 3.66 48.75
CA ARG A 490 -38.76 4.49 49.88
C ARG A 490 -40.24 4.30 50.24
N LEU A 491 -41.05 3.81 49.30
CA LEU A 491 -42.49 3.61 49.48
C LEU A 491 -42.90 2.13 49.45
N GLY A 492 -41.95 1.20 49.24
CA GLY A 492 -42.25 -0.22 49.06
C GLY A 492 -43.10 -0.54 47.83
N LEU A 493 -43.15 0.36 46.86
CA LEU A 493 -44.03 0.26 45.69
C LEU A 493 -43.29 -0.26 44.46
N TRP A 494 -43.94 -1.18 43.75
CA TRP A 494 -43.56 -1.63 42.41
C TRP A 494 -44.57 -1.09 41.41
N VAL A 495 -44.11 -0.24 40.49
CA VAL A 495 -44.90 0.24 39.37
C VAL A 495 -44.56 -0.62 38.17
N VAL A 496 -45.56 -1.31 37.62
CA VAL A 496 -45.46 -2.06 36.37
C VAL A 496 -46.15 -1.24 35.30
N GLN A 497 -45.41 -0.80 34.30
CA GLN A 497 -45.96 -0.05 33.18
C GLN A 497 -45.68 -0.81 31.87
N MET A 498 -46.74 -1.04 31.09
CA MET A 498 -46.64 -1.50 29.71
C MET A 498 -46.36 -0.29 28.81
N LEU A 499 -45.29 -0.35 28.02
CA LEU A 499 -44.93 0.63 27.00
C LEU A 499 -45.22 0.11 25.60
#